data_AF-A0A854NIV3-F1
#
_entry.id   AF-A0A854NIV3-F1
#
_cell.length_a   1.000
_cell.length_b   1.000
_cell.length_c   1.000
_cell.angle_alpha   90.00
_cell.angle_beta   90.00
_cell.angle_gamma   90.00
#
_symmetry.space_group_name_H-M   'P 1'
#
loop_
_entity.id
_entity.type
_entity.pdbx_description
1 polymer ?
#
loop_
_entity_poly.entity_id
_entity_poly.type
_entity_poly.pdbx_seq_one_letter_code
_entity_poly.pdbx_strand_id
1 'polypeptide(L)'
;MLFQDIGKATSFWTKGNKSAIGTLVERSTRYVMQLHLPNGHGAVEVRNALVETIQQLPAHLRGSLTWDQGSEMAGHKSFTIATECPVYFCDPGSPWQRGSNENTNGLLRQYFPQGTDLSVHTKKDLEFVALQLNDRPRATLGFFKPVEEMAELLDYATEI
;
A
#
# COMPACT_ATOMS: atom_id res chain seq x y z
N MET A 1 10.16 -11.78 0.96
CA MET A 1 9.12 -11.13 1.77
C MET A 1 8.00 -10.65 0.86
N LEU A 2 6.75 -11.00 1.17
CA LEU A 2 5.61 -10.75 0.29
C LEU A 2 4.96 -9.41 0.69
N PHE A 3 5.14 -8.35 -0.10
CA PHE A 3 4.18 -7.25 -0.05
C PHE A 3 2.91 -7.72 -0.75
N GLN A 4 1.80 -7.77 -0.02
CA GLN A 4 0.51 -7.83 -0.67
C GLN A 4 0.05 -6.39 -0.91
N ASP A 5 0.18 -5.92 -2.13
CA ASP A 5 -0.83 -4.98 -2.62
C ASP A 5 -1.95 -5.83 -3.25
N ILE A 6 -3.13 -5.88 -2.67
CA ILE A 6 -4.32 -5.06 -2.87
C ILE A 6 -4.72 -4.87 -4.33
N GLY A 7 -5.90 -5.40 -4.63
CA GLY A 7 -6.60 -4.99 -5.82
C GLY A 7 -6.99 -3.54 -5.77
N LYS A 8 -6.60 -2.82 -6.83
CA LYS A 8 -6.56 -1.38 -7.01
C LYS A 8 -5.63 -0.80 -5.98
N ALA A 9 -4.80 0.16 -6.41
CA ALA A 9 -4.43 1.24 -5.49
C ALA A 9 -5.74 1.63 -4.84
N THR A 10 -5.97 1.29 -3.57
CA THR A 10 -7.34 1.30 -3.05
C THR A 10 -7.64 2.74 -2.78
N SER A 11 -8.25 3.28 -3.79
CA SER A 11 -8.28 4.67 -4.13
C SER A 11 -9.51 5.16 -3.45
N PHE A 12 -9.27 5.92 -2.39
CA PHE A 12 -10.20 6.95 -2.01
C PHE A 12 -10.28 7.85 -3.24
N TRP A 13 -11.39 7.82 -3.97
CA TRP A 13 -11.60 8.69 -5.12
C TRP A 13 -12.31 9.95 -4.66
N THR A 14 -11.81 11.09 -5.13
CA THR A 14 -12.49 12.36 -4.95
C THR A 14 -13.63 12.52 -5.95
N LYS A 15 -14.58 13.41 -5.62
CA LYS A 15 -15.63 13.84 -6.54
C LYS A 15 -14.98 14.47 -7.79
N GLY A 16 -14.95 13.73 -8.89
CA GLY A 16 -14.32 14.14 -10.16
C GLY A 16 -13.02 13.41 -10.53
N ASN A 17 -12.60 12.38 -9.76
CA ASN A 17 -11.44 11.52 -10.03
C ASN A 17 -10.11 12.27 -10.24
N LYS A 18 -9.90 13.40 -9.56
CA LYS A 18 -8.71 14.23 -9.76
C LYS A 18 -7.54 13.89 -8.85
N SER A 19 -7.80 13.18 -7.75
CA SER A 19 -6.77 12.74 -6.79
C SER A 19 -7.17 11.44 -6.13
N ALA A 20 -6.18 10.77 -5.55
CA ALA A 20 -6.35 9.51 -4.84
C ALA A 20 -5.25 9.27 -3.79
N ILE A 21 -5.45 8.21 -3.03
CA ILE A 21 -4.44 7.63 -2.14
C ILE A 21 -4.37 6.14 -2.48
N GLY A 22 -3.18 5.63 -2.77
CA GLY A 22 -2.94 4.19 -2.85
C GLY A 22 -2.52 3.65 -1.49
N THR A 23 -2.74 2.37 -1.23
CA THR A 23 -2.40 1.73 0.05
C THR A 23 -1.60 0.47 -0.22
N LEU A 24 -0.41 0.39 0.37
CA LEU A 24 0.44 -0.79 0.40
C LEU A 24 0.38 -1.42 1.79
N VAL A 25 0.22 -2.75 1.86
CA VAL A 25 0.22 -3.48 3.13
C VAL A 25 1.22 -4.64 3.08
N GLU A 26 2.15 -4.66 4.02
CA GLU A 26 3.05 -5.79 4.20
C GLU A 26 2.28 -6.99 4.75
N ARG A 27 2.46 -8.19 4.15
CA ARG A 27 1.58 -9.34 4.42
C ARG A 27 1.82 -10.00 5.77
N SER A 28 3.02 -9.94 6.32
CA SER A 28 3.33 -10.61 7.59
C SER A 28 2.92 -9.74 8.78
N THR A 29 3.35 -8.50 8.77
CA THR A 29 3.31 -7.50 9.84
C THR A 29 2.10 -6.57 9.75
N ARG A 30 1.36 -6.57 8.62
CA ARG A 30 0.28 -5.62 8.32
C ARG A 30 0.74 -4.16 8.27
N TYR A 31 2.04 -3.91 8.12
CA TYR A 31 2.58 -2.55 8.05
C TYR A 31 2.04 -1.82 6.82
N VAL A 32 1.48 -0.64 7.06
CA VAL A 32 0.81 0.19 6.06
C VAL A 32 1.74 1.28 5.55
N MET A 33 1.81 1.42 4.23
CA MET A 33 2.40 2.57 3.55
C MET A 33 1.37 3.15 2.57
N GLN A 34 1.48 4.44 2.25
CA GLN A 34 0.51 5.13 1.41
C GLN A 34 1.17 5.79 0.21
N LEU A 35 0.52 5.66 -0.96
CA LEU A 35 0.89 6.33 -2.20
C LEU A 35 0.13 7.65 -2.28
N HIS A 36 0.83 8.76 -2.30
CA HIS A 36 0.20 10.07 -2.46
C HIS A 36 -0.02 10.38 -3.95
N LEU A 37 -1.28 10.48 -4.39
CA LEU A 37 -1.65 10.68 -5.79
C LEU A 37 -2.49 11.96 -5.98
N PRO A 38 -1.92 13.16 -5.76
CA PRO A 38 -2.69 14.42 -5.79
C PRO A 38 -3.12 14.84 -7.20
N ASN A 39 -2.44 14.32 -8.23
CA ASN A 39 -2.59 14.74 -9.62
C ASN A 39 -3.22 13.65 -10.50
N GLY A 40 -3.97 12.73 -9.90
CA GLY A 40 -4.60 11.61 -10.58
C GLY A 40 -3.86 10.29 -10.38
N HIS A 41 -4.39 9.26 -11.02
CA HIS A 41 -4.15 7.86 -10.68
C HIS A 41 -4.01 6.98 -11.93
N GLY A 42 -3.54 7.59 -13.02
CA GLY A 42 -3.20 6.86 -14.22
C GLY A 42 -1.99 5.96 -13.98
N ALA A 43 -1.67 5.15 -14.99
CA ALA A 43 -0.61 4.17 -14.86
C ALA A 43 0.78 4.78 -14.60
N VAL A 44 1.01 6.00 -15.05
CA VAL A 44 2.29 6.70 -14.84
C VAL A 44 2.38 7.22 -13.41
N GLU A 45 1.32 7.86 -12.92
CA GLU A 45 1.24 8.42 -11.57
C GLU A 45 1.36 7.32 -10.51
N VAL A 46 0.59 6.24 -10.67
CA VAL A 46 0.63 5.08 -9.77
C VAL A 46 2.00 4.43 -9.77
N ARG A 47 2.59 4.18 -10.95
CA ARG A 47 3.93 3.61 -11.05
C ARG A 47 4.96 4.47 -10.31
N ASN A 48 4.98 5.77 -10.55
CA ASN A 48 5.98 6.66 -9.95
C ASN A 48 5.86 6.69 -8.41
N ALA A 49 4.65 6.87 -7.89
CA ALA A 49 4.40 6.86 -6.45
C ALA A 49 4.75 5.51 -5.82
N LEU A 50 4.46 4.41 -6.52
CA LEU A 50 4.76 3.06 -6.08
C LEU A 50 6.28 2.79 -6.03
N VAL A 51 7.04 3.20 -7.05
CA VAL A 51 8.50 3.12 -7.06
C VAL A 51 9.08 3.89 -5.88
N GLU A 52 8.66 5.15 -5.71
CA GLU A 52 9.11 6.01 -4.60
C GLU A 52 8.85 5.36 -3.24
N THR A 53 7.69 4.74 -3.07
CA THR A 53 7.28 4.15 -1.78
C THR A 53 8.03 2.85 -1.52
N ILE A 54 8.09 1.93 -2.49
CA ILE A 54 8.79 0.64 -2.34
C ILE A 54 10.30 0.85 -2.12
N GLN A 55 10.89 1.91 -2.67
CA GLN A 55 12.31 2.22 -2.46
C GLN A 55 12.65 2.65 -1.03
N GLN A 56 11.66 3.05 -0.21
CA GLN A 56 11.88 3.34 1.22
C GLN A 56 12.19 2.08 2.02
N LEU A 57 11.83 0.91 1.50
CA LEU A 57 12.12 -0.37 2.14
C LEU A 57 13.52 -0.84 1.75
N PRO A 58 14.26 -1.50 2.65
CA PRO A 58 15.50 -2.20 2.31
C PRO A 58 15.28 -3.20 1.16
N ALA A 59 16.27 -3.34 0.27
CA ALA A 59 16.16 -4.15 -0.95
C ALA A 59 15.73 -5.60 -0.67
N HIS A 60 16.26 -6.22 0.39
CA HIS A 60 15.94 -7.59 0.77
C HIS A 60 14.47 -7.78 1.24
N LEU A 61 13.78 -6.70 1.64
CA LEU A 61 12.36 -6.76 1.98
C LEU A 61 11.46 -6.65 0.75
N ARG A 62 11.92 -6.13 -0.39
CA ARG A 62 11.14 -5.87 -1.63
C ARG A 62 10.83 -7.14 -2.44
N GLY A 63 10.33 -8.20 -1.81
CA GLY A 63 10.31 -9.52 -2.44
C GLY A 63 9.27 -9.72 -3.56
N SER A 64 8.05 -9.22 -3.42
CA SER A 64 7.04 -9.22 -4.50
C SER A 64 5.87 -8.30 -4.18
N LEU A 65 5.15 -7.88 -5.22
CA LEU A 65 3.91 -7.12 -5.14
C LEU A 65 2.78 -7.95 -5.76
N THR A 66 1.67 -8.11 -5.06
CA THR A 66 0.41 -8.55 -5.69
C THR A 66 -0.39 -7.31 -6.13
N TRP A 67 -1.32 -7.40 -7.09
CA TRP A 67 -2.23 -6.31 -7.46
C TRP A 67 -3.51 -6.89 -8.08
N ASP A 68 -4.57 -6.12 -8.29
CA ASP A 68 -5.66 -6.55 -9.18
C ASP A 68 -5.40 -6.16 -10.64
N GLN A 69 -6.35 -6.50 -11.50
CA GLN A 69 -6.25 -6.24 -12.93
C GLN A 69 -6.69 -4.82 -13.31
N GLY A 70 -6.53 -3.85 -12.40
CA GLY A 70 -6.78 -2.43 -12.68
C GLY A 70 -5.84 -1.88 -13.76
N SER A 71 -6.37 -0.97 -14.59
CA SER A 71 -5.64 -0.37 -15.70
C SER A 71 -4.51 0.56 -15.24
N GLU A 72 -4.57 1.04 -14.01
CA GLU A 72 -3.51 1.79 -13.34
C GLU A 72 -2.22 0.99 -13.16
N MET A 73 -2.25 -0.34 -13.30
CA MET A 73 -1.05 -1.18 -13.24
C MET A 73 -0.53 -1.61 -14.62
N ALA A 74 -0.93 -0.91 -15.69
CA ALA A 74 -0.40 -1.13 -17.04
C ALA A 74 1.15 -0.96 -17.10
N GLY A 75 1.73 -0.17 -16.19
CA GLY A 75 3.17 0.06 -16.07
C GLY A 75 3.97 -0.97 -15.25
N HIS A 76 3.37 -2.09 -14.81
CA HIS A 76 4.02 -3.05 -13.89
C HIS A 76 5.38 -3.58 -14.36
N LYS A 77 5.57 -3.82 -15.65
CA LYS A 77 6.87 -4.29 -16.18
C LYS A 77 7.98 -3.28 -15.91
N SER A 78 7.72 -2.00 -16.14
CA SER A 78 8.67 -0.93 -15.85
C SER A 78 8.91 -0.75 -14.36
N PHE A 79 7.88 -0.95 -13.53
CA PHE A 79 8.01 -0.98 -12.07
C PHE A 79 8.95 -2.10 -11.62
N THR A 80 8.76 -3.32 -12.11
CA THR A 80 9.63 -4.47 -11.78
C THR A 80 11.06 -4.21 -12.19
N ILE A 81 11.31 -3.64 -13.38
CA ILE A 81 12.67 -3.28 -13.82
C ILE A 81 13.30 -2.24 -12.88
N ALA A 82 12.53 -1.24 -12.43
CA ALA A 82 13.04 -0.14 -11.60
C ALA A 82 13.29 -0.53 -10.14
N THR A 83 12.65 -1.59 -9.65
CA THR A 83 12.64 -1.94 -8.21
C THR A 83 13.12 -3.35 -7.90
N GLU A 84 13.31 -4.18 -8.94
CA GLU A 84 13.53 -5.64 -8.84
C GLU A 84 12.39 -6.39 -8.12
N CYS A 85 11.25 -5.71 -7.90
CA CYS A 85 10.08 -6.28 -7.26
C CYS A 85 9.15 -6.90 -8.31
N PRO A 86 8.99 -8.23 -8.36
CA PRO A 86 8.05 -8.89 -9.27
C PRO A 86 6.60 -8.52 -8.92
N VAL A 87 5.76 -8.38 -9.95
CA VAL A 87 4.32 -8.10 -9.81
C VAL A 87 3.49 -9.31 -10.21
N TYR A 88 2.53 -9.67 -9.37
CA TYR A 88 1.55 -10.73 -9.60
C TYR A 88 0.14 -10.15 -9.57
N PHE A 89 -0.79 -10.74 -10.33
CA PHE A 89 -2.17 -10.27 -10.39
C PHE A 89 -3.13 -11.25 -9.71
N CYS A 90 -4.13 -10.71 -9.01
CA CYS A 90 -5.24 -11.49 -8.49
C CYS A 90 -6.07 -12.09 -9.63
N ASP A 91 -6.67 -13.25 -9.36
CA ASP A 91 -7.57 -13.92 -10.28
C ASP A 91 -8.90 -13.16 -10.40
N PRO A 92 -9.50 -13.08 -11.61
CA PRO A 92 -10.82 -12.49 -11.78
C PRO A 92 -11.85 -13.15 -10.87
N GLY A 93 -12.71 -12.34 -10.24
CA GLY A 93 -13.78 -12.85 -9.37
C GLY A 93 -13.31 -13.45 -8.04
N SER A 94 -12.06 -13.20 -7.61
CA SER A 94 -11.48 -13.77 -6.40
C SER A 94 -11.25 -12.74 -5.27
N PRO A 95 -12.30 -12.17 -4.66
CA PRO A 95 -12.17 -11.12 -3.64
C PRO A 95 -11.38 -11.56 -2.40
N TRP A 96 -11.40 -12.85 -2.05
CA TRP A 96 -10.66 -13.40 -0.89
C TRP A 96 -9.15 -13.21 -0.99
N GLN A 97 -8.58 -13.06 -2.19
CA GLN A 97 -7.15 -12.74 -2.38
C GLN A 97 -6.79 -11.33 -1.89
N ARG A 98 -7.78 -10.50 -1.54
CA ARG A 98 -7.63 -9.09 -1.16
C ARG A 98 -8.10 -8.78 0.27
N GLY A 99 -8.34 -9.79 1.10
CA GLY A 99 -8.98 -9.63 2.41
C GLY A 99 -8.24 -8.70 3.40
N SER A 100 -6.90 -8.79 3.48
CA SER A 100 -6.05 -7.91 4.33
C SER A 100 -6.29 -6.43 4.04
N ASN A 101 -6.64 -6.16 2.80
CA ASN A 101 -6.60 -4.84 2.25
C ASN A 101 -7.95 -4.17 2.29
N GLU A 102 -9.01 -4.92 2.00
CA GLU A 102 -10.38 -4.48 2.27
C GLU A 102 -10.56 -4.13 3.75
N ASN A 103 -9.93 -4.90 4.65
CA ASN A 103 -9.89 -4.57 6.07
C ASN A 103 -9.13 -3.25 6.35
N THR A 104 -7.92 -3.09 5.81
CA THR A 104 -7.10 -1.88 6.00
C THR A 104 -7.80 -0.63 5.46
N ASN A 105 -8.45 -0.72 4.31
CA ASN A 105 -9.22 0.38 3.76
C ASN A 105 -10.43 0.74 4.61
N GLY A 106 -11.08 -0.24 5.23
CA GLY A 106 -12.13 0.01 6.23
C GLY A 106 -11.64 0.87 7.39
N LEU A 107 -10.38 0.69 7.82
CA LEU A 107 -9.76 1.50 8.86
C LEU A 107 -9.39 2.90 8.37
N LEU A 108 -8.83 2.99 7.16
CA LEU A 108 -8.45 4.26 6.55
C LEU A 108 -9.65 5.20 6.31
N ARG A 109 -10.86 4.66 6.12
CA ARG A 109 -12.10 5.46 6.03
C ARG A 109 -12.41 6.26 7.31
N GLN A 110 -11.78 5.95 8.44
CA GLN A 110 -11.88 6.74 9.67
C GLN A 110 -11.15 8.09 9.55
N TYR A 111 -10.15 8.16 8.66
CA TYR A 111 -9.30 9.34 8.43
C TYR A 111 -9.62 10.02 7.10
N PHE A 112 -9.96 9.23 6.08
CA PHE A 112 -10.27 9.69 4.73
C PHE A 112 -11.70 9.25 4.36
N PRO A 113 -12.74 9.94 4.83
CA PRO A 113 -14.12 9.58 4.54
C PRO A 113 -14.38 9.57 3.03
N GLN A 114 -15.21 8.63 2.57
CA GLN A 114 -15.50 8.47 1.16
C GLN A 114 -16.17 9.72 0.57
N GLY A 115 -15.77 10.11 -0.65
CA GLY A 115 -16.36 11.24 -1.37
C GLY A 115 -15.84 12.61 -0.91
N THR A 116 -14.84 12.65 -0.03
CA THR A 116 -14.11 13.87 0.33
C THR A 116 -13.12 14.26 -0.76
N ASP A 117 -12.68 15.51 -0.73
CA ASP A 117 -11.55 15.96 -1.54
C ASP A 117 -10.25 15.60 -0.84
N LEU A 118 -9.48 14.70 -1.44
CA LEU A 118 -8.21 14.21 -0.94
C LEU A 118 -7.03 15.05 -1.41
N SER A 119 -7.22 15.96 -2.37
CA SER A 119 -6.15 16.86 -2.82
C SER A 119 -5.71 17.84 -1.71
N VAL A 120 -6.54 17.98 -0.67
CA VAL A 120 -6.24 18.77 0.53
C VAL A 120 -5.23 18.10 1.46
N HIS A 121 -5.04 16.78 1.34
CA HIS A 121 -4.12 16.03 2.17
C HIS A 121 -2.73 16.04 1.55
N THR A 122 -1.73 16.36 2.34
CA THR A 122 -0.33 16.33 1.95
C THR A 122 0.27 14.95 2.19
N LYS A 123 1.44 14.69 1.60
CA LYS A 123 2.21 13.47 1.89
C LYS A 123 2.46 13.28 3.40
N LYS A 124 2.68 14.37 4.14
CA LYS A 124 2.88 14.33 5.61
C LYS A 124 1.62 13.91 6.36
N ASP A 125 0.44 14.32 5.90
CA ASP A 125 -0.82 13.91 6.51
C ASP A 125 -1.06 12.40 6.32
N LEU A 126 -0.75 11.89 5.13
CA LEU A 126 -0.79 10.46 4.82
C LEU A 126 0.20 9.66 5.68
N GLU A 127 1.45 10.13 5.79
CA GLU A 127 2.47 9.54 6.66
C GLU A 127 2.01 9.52 8.12
N PHE A 128 1.42 10.61 8.62
CA PHE A 128 0.87 10.66 9.96
C PHE A 128 -0.24 9.63 10.17
N VAL A 129 -1.19 9.51 9.23
CA VAL A 129 -2.26 8.51 9.31
C VAL A 129 -1.72 7.07 9.23
N ALA A 130 -0.72 6.83 8.38
CA ALA A 130 -0.05 5.53 8.31
C ALA A 130 0.63 5.18 9.65
N LEU A 131 1.33 6.13 10.28
CA LEU A 131 1.93 5.96 11.60
C LEU A 131 0.88 5.61 12.66
N GLN A 132 -0.25 6.32 12.68
CA GLN A 132 -1.35 6.01 13.61
C GLN A 132 -1.92 4.60 13.40
N LEU A 133 -2.02 4.14 12.15
CA LEU A 133 -2.46 2.77 11.86
C LEU A 133 -1.40 1.72 12.18
N ASN A 134 -0.12 2.04 12.02
CA ASN A 134 0.99 1.14 12.32
C ASN A 134 1.27 1.04 13.82
N ASP A 135 0.86 2.04 14.61
CA ASP A 135 0.91 2.01 16.07
C ASP A 135 -0.34 1.35 16.72
N ARG A 136 -1.29 0.90 15.90
CA ARG A 136 -2.55 0.30 16.39
C ARG A 136 -2.45 -1.23 16.49
N PRO A 137 -2.67 -1.82 17.68
CA PRO A 137 -2.74 -3.27 17.86
C PRO A 137 -3.67 -3.98 16.87
N ARG A 138 -3.23 -5.12 16.32
CA ARG A 138 -4.02 -5.96 15.40
C ARG A 138 -4.32 -7.31 16.02
N ALA A 139 -5.60 -7.69 16.07
CA ALA A 139 -5.99 -9.02 16.53
C ALA A 139 -5.34 -10.15 15.70
N THR A 140 -5.11 -9.93 14.40
CA THR A 140 -4.42 -10.89 13.51
C THR A 140 -2.93 -11.06 13.84
N LEU A 141 -2.36 -10.15 14.62
CA LEU A 141 -0.96 -10.18 15.08
C LEU A 141 -0.91 -10.46 16.58
N GLY A 142 -1.90 -11.15 17.17
CA GLY A 142 -1.91 -11.39 18.62
C GLY A 142 -1.96 -10.11 19.47
N PHE A 143 -2.50 -9.03 18.92
CA PHE A 143 -2.51 -7.68 19.49
C PHE A 143 -1.17 -6.94 19.54
N PHE A 144 -0.14 -7.43 18.83
CA PHE A 144 1.04 -6.62 18.52
C PHE A 144 0.72 -5.51 17.51
N LYS A 145 1.56 -4.47 17.51
CA LYS A 145 1.45 -3.36 16.58
C LYS A 145 2.23 -3.67 15.30
N PRO A 146 1.71 -3.30 14.11
CA PRO A 146 2.44 -3.48 12.86
C PRO A 146 3.85 -2.87 12.86
N VAL A 147 4.06 -1.75 13.54
CA VAL A 147 5.38 -1.11 13.65
C VAL A 147 6.37 -1.95 14.46
N GLU A 148 5.92 -2.66 15.49
CA GLU A 148 6.77 -3.52 16.33
C GLU A 148 7.19 -4.76 15.53
N GLU A 149 6.22 -5.44 14.90
CA GLU A 149 6.46 -6.61 14.05
C GLU A 149 7.35 -6.28 12.84
N MET A 150 7.19 -5.08 12.25
CA MET A 150 8.05 -4.61 11.16
C MET A 150 9.47 -4.31 11.63
N ALA A 151 9.64 -3.74 12.82
CA ALA A 151 10.96 -3.50 13.40
C ALA A 151 11.70 -4.82 13.64
N GLU A 152 11.04 -5.82 14.23
CA GLU A 152 11.63 -7.15 14.41
C GLU A 152 12.07 -7.77 13.07
N LEU A 153 11.20 -7.68 12.05
CA LEU A 153 11.51 -8.20 10.72
C LEU A 153 12.69 -7.49 10.04
N LEU A 154 12.85 -6.18 10.28
CA LEU A 154 13.99 -5.39 9.82
C LEU A 154 15.28 -5.81 10.54
N ASP A 155 15.23 -5.99 11.86
CA ASP A 155 16.39 -6.38 12.67
C ASP A 155 16.90 -7.77 12.25
N TYR A 156 16.00 -8.76 12.12
CA TYR A 156 16.35 -10.10 11.61
C TYR A 156 17.00 -10.07 10.24
N ALA A 157 16.62 -9.12 9.39
CA ALA A 157 17.15 -9.01 8.04
C ALA A 157 18.48 -8.23 7.96
N THR A 158 18.89 -7.56 9.05
CA THR A 158 20.24 -6.98 9.20
C THR A 158 21.27 -7.95 9.78
N GLU A 159 20.83 -9.08 10.36
CA GLU A 159 21.68 -10.12 10.93
C GLU A 159 22.11 -11.21 9.92
N ILE A 160 21.67 -11.13 8.66
CA ILE A 160 21.98 -12.05 7.54
C ILE A 160 22.88 -11.36 6.51
#